data_AF-A0A7V9NYQ3-F1
#
_entry.id   AF-A0A7V9NYQ3-F1
#
_cell.length_a   1.000
_cell.length_b   1.000
_cell.length_c   1.000
_cell.angle_alpha   90.00
_cell.angle_beta   90.00
_cell.angle_gamma   90.00
#
_symmetry.space_group_name_H-M   'P 1'
#
loop_
_entity.id
_entity.type
_entity.pdbx_description
1 polymer ?
#
loop_
_entity_poly.entity_id
_entity_poly.type
_entity_poly.pdbx_seq_one_letter_code
_entity_poly.pdbx_strand_id
1 'polypeptide(L)'
;MINVFLFLLFKNQAFKKNCTLLAFSILLFFVQNYTANVGERYKLPVFNSIAGRISQNDEYVKWFKDNGMPLSEKLVKDFRGINVDDGNNRSIVYSKYNDSTYSQLFNWILKDGKATYQKFLLTHLSYFFLADQSAELKRRVFCSNLQGYTQEPRGFYTNPDTTFPYFNFVSTIIFLCILVGLVIKYKTNILAFPLILFVLFGLNAFISYNADALEVKRHLFITQIVLEFINIISILLIINVLINKRQKKLMTIRN
;
A
#
# COMPACT_ATOMS: atom_id res chain seq x y z
N MET A 1 -7.84 5.14 -10.53
CA MET A 1 -9.09 5.19 -11.32
C MET A 1 -9.93 6.45 -11.06
N ILE A 2 -10.16 6.87 -9.81
CA ILE A 2 -11.00 8.04 -9.45
C ILE A 2 -10.58 9.38 -10.11
N ASN A 3 -9.31 9.58 -10.49
CA ASN A 3 -8.89 10.86 -11.10
C ASN A 3 -8.93 10.90 -12.64
N VAL A 4 -8.71 9.77 -13.34
CA VAL A 4 -9.06 9.66 -14.77
C VAL A 4 -10.57 9.84 -14.94
N PHE A 5 -11.30 9.39 -13.94
CA PHE A 5 -12.73 9.54 -13.81
C PHE A 5 -13.19 10.99 -13.59
N LEU A 6 -12.56 11.71 -12.64
CA LEU A 6 -12.80 13.15 -12.45
C LEU A 6 -12.39 13.95 -13.68
N PHE A 7 -11.30 13.57 -14.36
CA PHE A 7 -10.85 14.19 -15.61
C PHE A 7 -11.88 14.09 -16.74
N LEU A 8 -12.49 12.92 -16.91
CA LEU A 8 -13.50 12.71 -17.93
C LEU A 8 -14.86 13.32 -17.51
N LEU A 9 -15.16 13.46 -16.21
CA LEU A 9 -16.44 14.00 -15.70
C LEU A 9 -16.70 15.43 -16.19
N PHE A 10 -15.65 16.23 -16.37
CA PHE A 10 -15.77 17.63 -16.81
C PHE A 10 -15.85 17.83 -18.33
N LYS A 11 -15.78 16.76 -19.13
CA LYS A 11 -16.13 16.81 -20.56
C LYS A 11 -17.58 16.35 -20.69
N ASN A 12 -18.50 17.25 -21.03
CA ASN A 12 -19.95 17.02 -21.01
C ASN A 12 -20.42 15.73 -21.74
N GLN A 13 -19.69 15.31 -22.78
CA GLN A 13 -19.97 14.09 -23.55
C GLN A 13 -19.51 12.78 -22.87
N ALA A 14 -18.63 12.85 -21.86
CA ALA A 14 -18.10 11.67 -21.16
C ALA A 14 -18.71 11.47 -19.77
N PHE A 15 -19.43 12.45 -19.21
CA PHE A 15 -20.01 12.41 -17.87
C PHE A 15 -20.73 11.08 -17.56
N LYS A 16 -21.66 10.65 -18.44
CA LYS A 16 -22.39 9.38 -18.28
C LYS A 16 -21.46 8.16 -18.23
N LYS A 17 -20.50 8.06 -19.18
CA LYS A 17 -19.53 6.97 -19.26
C LYS A 17 -18.66 6.89 -18.01
N ASN A 18 -18.32 8.05 -17.47
CA ASN A 18 -17.69 8.08 -16.16
C ASN A 18 -18.70 7.55 -15.17
N CYS A 19 -19.78 8.23 -14.80
CA CYS A 19 -20.69 7.76 -13.74
C CYS A 19 -20.89 6.23 -13.69
N THR A 20 -21.09 5.57 -14.83
CA THR A 20 -21.06 4.11 -14.99
C THR A 20 -19.80 3.42 -14.46
N LEU A 21 -18.60 3.81 -14.89
CA LEU A 21 -17.31 3.28 -14.42
C LEU A 21 -17.08 3.46 -12.90
N LEU A 22 -17.62 4.50 -12.25
CA LEU A 22 -17.45 4.73 -10.79
C LEU A 22 -18.44 3.88 -10.05
N ALA A 23 -19.70 3.86 -10.51
CA ALA A 23 -20.70 2.95 -9.98
C ALA A 23 -20.17 1.50 -10.07
N PHE A 24 -19.58 1.11 -11.20
CA PHE A 24 -18.94 -0.19 -11.37
C PHE A 24 -17.75 -0.39 -10.43
N SER A 25 -16.86 0.60 -10.28
CA SER A 25 -15.72 0.51 -9.35
C SER A 25 -16.15 0.38 -7.89
N ILE A 26 -17.17 1.13 -7.48
CA ILE A 26 -17.78 1.06 -6.15
C ILE A 26 -18.43 -0.31 -5.93
N LEU A 27 -19.17 -0.80 -6.92
CA LEU A 27 -19.78 -2.12 -6.87
C LEU A 27 -18.71 -3.22 -6.73
N LEU A 28 -17.66 -3.17 -7.55
CA LEU A 28 -16.52 -4.09 -7.44
C LEU A 28 -15.88 -4.04 -6.06
N PHE A 29 -15.70 -2.84 -5.49
CA PHE A 29 -15.17 -2.69 -4.14
C PHE A 29 -16.06 -3.37 -3.10
N PHE A 30 -17.38 -3.18 -3.16
CA PHE A 30 -18.31 -3.86 -2.25
C PHE A 30 -18.30 -5.39 -2.43
N VAL A 31 -18.27 -5.88 -3.68
CA VAL A 31 -18.17 -7.32 -3.97
C VAL A 31 -16.87 -7.90 -3.44
N GLN A 32 -15.73 -7.21 -3.62
CA GLN A 32 -14.44 -7.64 -3.09
C GLN A 32 -14.44 -7.67 -1.56
N ASN A 33 -14.99 -6.65 -0.90
CA ASN A 33 -15.08 -6.62 0.56
C ASN A 33 -16.03 -7.71 1.09
N TYR A 34 -17.16 -7.93 0.43
CA TYR A 34 -18.11 -8.99 0.78
C TYR A 34 -17.46 -10.37 0.67
N THR A 35 -16.84 -10.68 -0.47
CA THR A 35 -16.16 -11.96 -0.69
C THR A 35 -14.99 -12.18 0.29
N ALA A 36 -14.26 -11.12 0.63
CA ALA A 36 -13.21 -11.17 1.64
C ALA A 36 -13.74 -11.47 3.06
N ASN A 37 -14.94 -10.94 3.40
CA ASN A 37 -15.58 -11.21 4.69
C ASN A 37 -16.14 -12.64 4.76
N VAL A 38 -16.83 -13.10 3.71
CA VAL A 38 -17.37 -14.47 3.64
C VAL A 38 -16.26 -15.51 3.73
N GLY A 39 -15.13 -15.27 3.07
CA GLY A 39 -13.96 -16.15 3.15
C GLY A 39 -13.09 -15.96 4.40
N GLU A 40 -13.51 -15.11 5.34
CA GLU A 40 -12.77 -14.78 6.56
C GLU A 40 -11.29 -14.42 6.31
N ARG A 41 -10.97 -13.87 5.14
CA ARG A 41 -9.58 -13.73 4.66
C ARG A 41 -8.74 -12.80 5.53
N TYR A 42 -9.39 -11.97 6.33
CA TYR A 42 -8.76 -11.04 7.26
C TYR A 42 -8.39 -11.68 8.61
N LYS A 43 -8.91 -12.88 8.94
CA LYS A 43 -8.71 -13.53 10.24
C LYS A 43 -7.22 -13.70 10.56
N LEU A 44 -6.47 -14.29 9.64
CA LEU A 44 -5.04 -14.54 9.82
C LEU A 44 -4.22 -13.23 9.76
N PRO A 45 -4.40 -12.32 8.77
CA PRO A 45 -3.69 -11.03 8.76
C PRO A 45 -3.87 -10.19 10.03
N VAL A 46 -5.09 -10.12 10.58
CA VAL A 46 -5.35 -9.39 11.83
C VAL A 46 -4.64 -10.07 13.00
N PHE A 47 -4.73 -11.40 13.10
CA PHE A 47 -3.99 -12.15 14.11
C PHE A 47 -2.47 -11.93 14.01
N ASN A 48 -1.90 -11.96 12.80
CA ASN A 48 -0.48 -11.74 12.56
C ASN A 48 -0.03 -10.36 13.02
N SER A 49 -0.82 -9.32 12.75
CA SER A 49 -0.52 -7.96 13.20
C SER A 49 -0.60 -7.85 14.72
N ILE A 50 -1.58 -8.50 15.34
CA ILE A 50 -1.71 -8.54 16.81
C ILE A 50 -0.53 -9.29 17.45
N ALA A 51 -0.25 -10.50 16.98
CA ALA A 51 0.82 -11.35 17.50
C ALA A 51 2.22 -10.80 17.20
N GLY A 52 2.43 -10.21 16.02
CA GLY A 52 3.75 -9.77 15.57
C GLY A 52 4.12 -8.34 15.95
N ARG A 53 3.14 -7.48 16.23
CA ARG A 53 3.40 -6.04 16.48
C ARG A 53 2.73 -5.54 17.75
N ILE A 54 1.43 -5.80 17.93
CA ILE A 54 0.69 -5.30 19.09
C ILE A 54 1.25 -5.91 20.38
N SER A 55 1.49 -7.23 20.41
CA SER A 55 2.07 -7.96 21.55
C SER A 55 3.43 -7.43 22.02
N GLN A 56 4.14 -6.67 21.17
CA GLN A 56 5.46 -6.14 21.48
C GLN A 56 5.40 -4.87 22.33
N ASN A 57 4.24 -4.24 22.48
CA ASN A 57 4.08 -2.98 23.20
C ASN A 57 2.92 -3.07 24.22
N ASP A 58 3.23 -2.80 25.50
CA ASP A 58 2.26 -2.91 26.60
C ASP A 58 1.10 -1.93 26.49
N GLU A 59 1.36 -0.71 25.99
CA GLU A 59 0.33 0.30 25.77
C GLU A 59 -0.67 -0.18 24.72
N TYR A 60 -0.17 -0.77 23.62
CA TYR A 60 -1.03 -1.28 22.56
C TYR A 60 -1.82 -2.49 23.05
N VAL A 61 -1.19 -3.44 23.76
CA VAL A 61 -1.89 -4.59 24.35
C VAL A 61 -2.98 -4.13 25.31
N LYS A 62 -2.68 -3.16 26.17
CA LYS A 62 -3.66 -2.58 27.10
C LYS A 62 -4.83 -1.97 26.34
N TRP A 63 -4.57 -1.17 25.30
CA TRP A 63 -5.63 -0.58 24.49
C TRP A 63 -6.53 -1.65 23.85
N PHE A 64 -5.95 -2.72 23.30
CA PHE A 64 -6.74 -3.82 22.72
C PHE A 64 -7.54 -4.58 23.78
N LYS A 65 -6.97 -4.81 24.98
CA LYS A 65 -7.67 -5.39 26.13
C LYS A 65 -8.87 -4.53 26.54
N ASP A 66 -8.68 -3.21 26.63
CA ASP A 66 -9.73 -2.24 26.97
C ASP A 66 -10.82 -2.16 25.87
N ASN A 67 -10.51 -2.56 24.63
CA ASN A 67 -11.46 -2.72 23.53
C ASN A 67 -11.94 -4.19 23.36
N GLY A 68 -11.83 -5.01 24.41
CA GLY A 68 -12.46 -6.33 24.50
C GLY A 68 -11.66 -7.50 23.94
N MET A 69 -10.37 -7.32 23.60
CA MET A 69 -9.52 -8.42 23.14
C MET A 69 -9.27 -9.44 24.26
N PRO A 70 -9.62 -10.73 24.07
CA PRO A 70 -9.35 -11.77 25.07
C PRO A 70 -7.89 -12.22 25.02
N LEU A 71 -7.46 -12.96 26.04
CA LEU A 71 -6.15 -13.65 26.09
C LEU A 71 -4.92 -12.72 25.97
N SER A 72 -5.03 -11.45 26.37
CA SER A 72 -3.95 -10.46 26.25
C SER A 72 -2.65 -10.90 26.95
N GLU A 73 -2.74 -11.50 28.13
CA GLU A 73 -1.59 -11.97 28.91
C GLU A 73 -0.89 -13.15 28.26
N LYS A 74 -1.69 -14.11 27.75
CA LYS A 74 -1.17 -15.25 26.99
C LYS A 74 -0.50 -14.81 25.70
N LEU A 75 -1.09 -13.84 25.00
CA LEU A 75 -0.52 -13.26 23.78
C LEU A 75 0.86 -12.64 24.06
N VAL A 76 0.99 -11.84 25.12
CA VAL A 76 2.29 -11.25 25.50
C VAL A 76 3.29 -12.34 25.86
N LYS A 77 2.89 -13.33 26.67
CA LYS A 77 3.75 -14.45 27.06
C LYS A 77 4.27 -15.24 25.87
N ASP A 78 3.40 -15.53 24.91
CA ASP A 78 3.72 -16.43 23.79
C ASP A 78 4.45 -15.70 22.66
N PHE A 79 4.30 -14.37 22.51
CA PHE A 79 4.82 -13.63 21.35
C PHE A 79 5.81 -12.50 21.64
N ARG A 80 5.96 -12.04 22.88
CA ARG A 80 6.89 -10.94 23.17
C ARG A 80 8.34 -11.33 22.85
N GLY A 81 9.05 -10.44 22.16
CA GLY A 81 10.41 -10.68 21.68
C GLY A 81 10.48 -11.51 20.39
N ILE A 82 9.35 -12.01 19.87
CA ILE A 82 9.31 -12.71 18.59
C ILE A 82 9.40 -11.69 17.45
N ASN A 83 10.51 -11.73 16.73
CA ASN A 83 10.67 -10.94 15.52
C ASN A 83 10.05 -11.68 14.33
N VAL A 84 8.84 -11.29 13.94
CA VAL A 84 8.07 -11.88 12.82
C VAL A 84 8.70 -11.70 11.44
N ASP A 85 9.70 -10.83 11.32
CA ASP A 85 10.46 -10.66 10.08
C ASP A 85 11.58 -11.69 9.91
N ASP A 86 11.98 -12.35 11.00
CA ASP A 86 12.89 -13.49 10.96
C ASP A 86 12.11 -14.76 10.56
N GLY A 87 12.54 -15.42 9.48
CA GLY A 87 11.89 -16.61 8.92
C GLY A 87 11.74 -17.74 9.95
N ASN A 88 12.69 -17.88 10.87
CA ASN A 88 12.64 -18.91 11.92
C ASN A 88 11.48 -18.67 12.91
N ASN A 89 11.26 -17.40 13.25
CA ASN A 89 10.24 -16.97 14.21
C ASN A 89 8.82 -16.99 13.64
N ARG A 90 8.65 -16.91 12.31
CA ARG A 90 7.34 -17.00 11.65
C ARG A 90 6.63 -18.33 11.95
N SER A 91 7.41 -19.41 12.06
CA SER A 91 6.90 -20.75 12.37
C SER A 91 6.13 -20.77 13.70
N ILE A 92 6.54 -19.96 14.68
CA ILE A 92 5.87 -19.86 15.98
C ILE A 92 4.47 -19.29 15.80
N VAL A 93 4.30 -18.23 15.02
CA VAL A 93 2.98 -17.65 14.74
C VAL A 93 2.11 -18.62 13.94
N TYR A 94 2.67 -19.26 12.92
CA TYR A 94 1.95 -20.25 12.11
C TYR A 94 1.49 -21.46 12.91
N SER A 95 2.27 -21.91 13.89
CA SER A 95 1.87 -23.00 14.78
C SER A 95 0.60 -22.71 15.57
N LYS A 96 0.25 -21.42 15.76
CA LYS A 96 -0.93 -21.00 16.52
C LYS A 96 -2.21 -20.89 15.71
N TYR A 97 -2.14 -21.01 14.38
CA TYR A 97 -3.34 -20.90 13.54
C TYR A 97 -4.38 -22.00 13.82
N ASN A 98 -3.94 -23.18 14.23
CA ASN A 98 -4.80 -24.33 14.55
C ASN A 98 -4.80 -24.65 16.05
N ASP A 99 -4.20 -23.80 16.88
CA ASP A 99 -4.11 -24.01 18.33
C ASP A 99 -5.46 -23.67 18.98
N SER A 100 -6.15 -24.69 19.52
CA SER A 100 -7.47 -24.54 20.14
C SER A 100 -7.46 -23.59 21.34
N THR A 101 -6.30 -23.38 21.97
CA THR A 101 -6.15 -22.42 23.08
C THR A 101 -6.32 -20.97 22.64
N TYR A 102 -6.24 -20.69 21.34
CA TYR A 102 -6.47 -19.36 20.73
C TYR A 102 -7.88 -19.19 20.15
N SER A 103 -8.77 -20.17 20.30
CA SER A 103 -10.13 -20.13 19.73
C SER A 103 -10.94 -18.90 20.16
N GLN A 104 -10.86 -18.49 21.43
CA GLN A 104 -11.54 -17.28 21.91
C GLN A 104 -11.03 -16.02 21.21
N LEU A 105 -9.72 -15.92 20.97
CA LEU A 105 -9.14 -14.79 20.25
C LEU A 105 -9.55 -14.80 18.78
N PHE A 106 -9.55 -15.96 18.11
CA PHE A 106 -10.00 -16.04 16.71
C PHE A 106 -11.49 -15.71 16.57
N ASN A 107 -12.34 -16.16 17.48
CA ASN A 107 -13.76 -15.80 17.49
C ASN A 107 -13.95 -14.30 17.70
N TRP A 108 -13.17 -13.69 18.59
CA TRP A 108 -13.15 -12.24 18.76
C TRP A 108 -12.66 -11.53 17.50
N ILE A 109 -11.63 -12.02 16.82
CA ILE A 109 -11.14 -11.44 15.57
C ILE A 109 -12.22 -11.41 14.48
N LEU A 110 -12.94 -12.53 14.33
CA LEU A 110 -14.03 -12.66 13.36
C LEU A 110 -15.22 -11.73 13.65
N LYS A 111 -15.50 -11.50 14.93
CA LYS A 111 -16.63 -10.66 15.35
C LYS A 111 -16.27 -9.18 15.33
N ASP A 112 -15.20 -8.80 16.03
CA ASP A 112 -14.89 -7.41 16.39
C ASP A 112 -13.46 -7.00 16.03
N GLY A 113 -12.51 -7.95 15.94
CA GLY A 113 -11.09 -7.61 15.85
C GLY A 113 -10.68 -6.85 14.60
N LYS A 114 -11.33 -7.07 13.44
CA LYS A 114 -11.08 -6.27 12.22
C LYS A 114 -11.42 -4.79 12.45
N ALA A 115 -12.60 -4.50 13.00
CA ALA A 115 -13.05 -3.14 13.25
C ALA A 115 -12.21 -2.48 14.36
N THR A 116 -11.88 -3.22 15.42
CA THR A 116 -11.00 -2.76 16.50
C THR A 116 -9.59 -2.43 16.00
N TYR A 117 -9.00 -3.27 15.14
CA TYR A 117 -7.70 -3.01 14.54
C TYR A 117 -7.73 -1.80 13.60
N GLN A 118 -8.78 -1.63 12.79
CA GLN A 118 -8.94 -0.43 11.95
C GLN A 118 -9.08 0.84 12.80
N LYS A 119 -9.87 0.80 13.88
CA LYS A 119 -9.98 1.90 14.84
C LYS A 119 -8.63 2.22 15.47
N PHE A 120 -7.85 1.20 15.85
CA PHE A 120 -6.51 1.36 16.40
C PHE A 120 -5.61 2.16 15.45
N LEU A 121 -5.57 1.81 14.16
CA LEU A 121 -4.77 2.52 13.15
C LEU A 121 -5.18 4.00 13.01
N LEU A 122 -6.47 4.30 13.18
CA LEU A 122 -6.99 5.68 13.08
C LEU A 122 -6.70 6.50 14.33
N THR A 123 -6.63 5.88 15.51
CA THR A 123 -6.37 6.58 16.79
C THR A 123 -4.88 6.65 17.14
N HIS A 124 -4.04 5.77 16.58
CA HIS A 124 -2.59 5.72 16.83
C HIS A 124 -1.83 6.08 15.55
N LEU A 125 -1.94 7.34 15.12
CA LEU A 125 -1.30 7.79 13.88
C LEU A 125 0.23 7.65 13.89
N SER A 126 0.87 7.72 15.06
CA SER A 126 2.30 7.44 15.20
C SER A 126 2.62 6.00 14.77
N TYR A 127 1.82 5.02 15.19
CA TYR A 127 1.94 3.63 14.74
C TYR A 127 1.62 3.50 13.25
N PHE A 128 0.52 4.08 12.78
CA PHE A 128 0.10 3.97 11.38
C PHE A 128 1.16 4.50 10.39
N PHE A 129 1.73 5.67 10.68
CA PHE A 129 2.80 6.28 9.88
C PHE A 129 4.20 5.80 10.27
N LEU A 130 4.29 4.77 11.12
CA LEU A 130 5.55 4.16 11.57
C LEU A 130 6.49 5.15 12.27
N ALA A 131 5.99 6.26 12.82
CA ALA A 131 6.79 7.27 13.47
C ALA A 131 7.59 6.70 14.65
N ASP A 132 7.00 5.74 15.37
CA ASP A 132 7.56 5.02 16.52
C ASP A 132 8.52 3.87 16.13
N GLN A 133 8.68 3.58 14.84
CA GLN A 133 9.50 2.47 14.36
C GLN A 133 10.96 2.88 14.04
N SER A 134 11.85 1.88 14.04
CA SER A 134 13.25 2.06 13.67
C SER A 134 13.42 2.47 12.20
N ALA A 135 14.55 3.12 11.89
CA ALA A 135 14.87 3.50 10.50
C ALA A 135 14.95 2.28 9.57
N GLU A 136 15.34 1.11 10.09
CA GLU A 136 15.35 -0.13 9.32
C GLU A 136 13.93 -0.54 8.91
N LEU A 137 12.98 -0.54 9.84
CA LEU A 137 11.58 -0.89 9.55
C LEU A 137 10.92 0.14 8.62
N LYS A 138 11.22 1.43 8.79
CA LYS A 138 10.74 2.50 7.90
C LYS A 138 11.19 2.30 6.45
N ARG A 139 12.45 1.89 6.23
CA ARG A 139 12.98 1.60 4.87
C ARG A 139 12.22 0.47 4.17
N ARG A 140 11.51 -0.39 4.90
CA ARG A 140 10.79 -1.52 4.31
C ARG A 140 9.52 -1.13 3.56
N VAL A 141 8.89 0.00 3.90
CA VAL A 141 7.69 0.51 3.22
C VAL A 141 7.93 0.71 1.71
N PHE A 142 9.18 0.99 1.33
CA PHE A 142 9.61 1.20 -0.06
C PHE A 142 10.72 0.23 -0.49
N CYS A 143 10.76 -0.98 0.08
CA CYS A 143 11.79 -1.96 -0.28
C CYS A 143 11.58 -2.54 -1.68
N SER A 144 12.66 -2.60 -2.46
CA SER A 144 12.69 -3.07 -3.84
C SER A 144 13.14 -4.53 -4.01
N ASN A 145 13.54 -5.22 -2.93
CA ASN A 145 14.17 -6.54 -3.08
C ASN A 145 13.14 -7.66 -3.26
N LEU A 146 13.18 -8.27 -4.46
CA LEU A 146 12.32 -9.37 -4.92
C LEU A 146 12.87 -10.78 -4.65
N GLN A 147 14.15 -10.90 -4.27
CA GLN A 147 14.88 -12.17 -4.29
C GLN A 147 14.23 -13.31 -3.47
N GLY A 148 13.38 -13.01 -2.49
CA GLY A 148 12.71 -14.02 -1.66
C GLY A 148 11.41 -14.61 -2.22
N TYR A 149 10.81 -14.00 -3.26
CA TYR A 149 9.53 -14.44 -3.84
C TYR A 149 9.64 -14.89 -5.31
N THR A 150 10.75 -14.59 -5.98
CA THR A 150 10.90 -14.75 -7.43
C THR A 150 12.06 -15.66 -7.83
N GLN A 151 12.08 -16.94 -7.44
CA GLN A 151 12.98 -17.95 -8.06
C GLN A 151 12.34 -19.36 -8.07
N GLU A 152 12.35 -20.17 -9.16
CA GLU A 152 12.86 -20.01 -10.55
C GLU A 152 11.92 -20.65 -11.62
N PRO A 153 11.92 -20.16 -12.89
CA PRO A 153 12.25 -21.09 -13.97
C PRO A 153 13.27 -20.52 -14.99
N ARG A 154 14.27 -21.32 -15.36
CA ARG A 154 15.40 -20.92 -16.21
C ARG A 154 15.14 -21.04 -17.72
N GLY A 155 15.58 -20.00 -18.45
CA GLY A 155 15.77 -19.91 -19.91
C GLY A 155 16.26 -18.49 -20.32
N PHE A 156 17.12 -18.40 -21.36
CA PHE A 156 17.92 -17.28 -21.98
C PHE A 156 18.18 -15.89 -21.31
N TYR A 157 17.44 -15.42 -20.31
CA TYR A 157 17.69 -14.14 -19.63
C TYR A 157 17.76 -14.35 -18.12
N THR A 158 18.97 -14.64 -17.62
CA THR A 158 19.23 -15.03 -16.23
C THR A 158 19.48 -13.86 -15.28
N ASN A 159 19.11 -12.63 -15.63
CA ASN A 159 19.39 -11.47 -14.76
C ASN A 159 18.26 -10.42 -14.73
N PRO A 160 17.08 -10.74 -14.17
CA PRO A 160 16.05 -9.72 -13.89
C PRO A 160 16.51 -8.67 -12.87
N ASP A 161 17.47 -9.03 -11.99
CA ASP A 161 17.98 -8.18 -10.90
C ASP A 161 18.73 -6.92 -11.40
N THR A 162 19.16 -6.88 -12.67
CA THR A 162 19.82 -5.71 -13.26
C THR A 162 18.88 -4.77 -14.01
N THR A 163 17.65 -5.20 -14.28
CA THR A 163 16.76 -4.48 -15.20
C THR A 163 15.55 -3.86 -14.50
N PHE A 164 15.11 -4.42 -13.37
CA PHE A 164 13.98 -3.91 -12.60
C PHE A 164 14.33 -3.86 -11.10
N PRO A 165 14.03 -2.77 -10.39
CA PRO A 165 13.32 -1.56 -10.84
C PRO A 165 14.18 -0.59 -11.68
N TYR A 166 13.56 0.10 -12.66
CA TYR A 166 14.25 1.11 -13.48
C TYR A 166 14.39 2.45 -12.75
N PHE A 167 13.43 2.77 -11.89
CA PHE A 167 13.37 4.03 -11.18
C PHE A 167 13.50 3.80 -9.68
N ASN A 168 14.17 4.73 -9.01
CA ASN A 168 14.26 4.73 -7.55
C ASN A 168 13.35 5.82 -6.97
N PHE A 169 13.26 5.86 -5.63
CA PHE A 169 12.45 6.85 -4.94
C PHE A 169 12.93 8.28 -5.24
N VAL A 170 14.25 8.50 -5.37
CA VAL A 170 14.83 9.82 -5.66
C VAL A 170 14.42 10.33 -7.05
N SER A 171 14.51 9.49 -8.09
CA SER A 171 14.04 9.87 -9.43
C SER A 171 12.56 10.19 -9.45
N THR A 172 11.76 9.46 -8.64
CA THR A 172 10.33 9.76 -8.47
C THR A 172 10.13 11.16 -7.93
N ILE A 173 10.80 11.53 -6.84
CA ILE A 173 10.70 12.88 -6.26
C ILE A 173 11.13 13.95 -7.27
N ILE A 174 12.20 13.73 -8.03
CA ILE A 174 12.66 14.68 -9.06
C ILE A 174 11.57 14.91 -10.11
N PHE A 175 10.99 13.85 -10.67
CA PHE A 175 9.94 13.99 -11.69
C PHE A 175 8.68 14.64 -11.13
N LEU A 176 8.29 14.32 -9.89
CA LEU A 176 7.16 14.97 -9.25
C LEU A 176 7.41 16.47 -9.02
N CYS A 177 8.61 16.87 -8.58
CA CYS A 177 8.97 18.29 -8.45
C CYS A 177 8.90 19.03 -9.80
N ILE A 178 9.39 18.41 -10.87
CA ILE A 178 9.26 18.97 -12.23
C ILE A 178 7.78 19.14 -12.60
N LEU A 179 6.96 18.10 -12.38
CA LEU A 179 5.52 18.16 -12.66
C LEU A 179 4.80 19.24 -11.85
N VAL A 180 5.13 19.43 -10.58
CA VAL A 180 4.58 20.54 -9.76
C VAL A 180 4.86 21.89 -10.44
N GLY A 181 6.09 22.13 -10.86
CA GLY A 181 6.45 23.36 -11.58
C GLY A 181 5.66 23.52 -12.89
N LEU A 182 5.47 22.43 -13.66
CA LEU A 182 4.69 22.44 -14.89
C LEU A 182 3.18 22.65 -14.64
N VAL A 183 2.62 22.06 -13.57
CA VAL A 183 1.22 22.27 -13.15
C VAL A 183 0.99 23.74 -12.82
N ILE A 184 1.86 24.35 -12.00
CA ILE A 184 1.75 25.76 -11.62
C ILE A 184 1.83 26.66 -12.87
N LYS A 185 2.77 26.37 -13.77
CA LYS A 185 3.02 27.17 -14.98
C LYS A 185 1.90 27.08 -16.02
N TYR A 186 1.47 25.87 -16.36
CA TYR A 186 0.56 25.62 -17.48
C TYR A 186 -0.89 25.44 -17.05
N LYS A 187 -1.16 25.25 -15.75
CA LYS A 187 -2.49 25.04 -15.17
C LYS A 187 -3.28 23.91 -15.84
N THR A 188 -2.56 22.90 -16.36
CA THR A 188 -3.16 21.75 -17.02
C THR A 188 -3.36 20.62 -16.02
N ASN A 189 -4.62 20.29 -15.73
CA ASN A 189 -4.98 19.27 -14.72
C ASN A 189 -4.36 17.89 -14.96
N ILE A 190 -4.12 17.50 -16.21
CA ILE A 190 -3.52 16.19 -16.51
C ILE A 190 -2.09 16.04 -15.96
N LEU A 191 -1.38 17.16 -15.77
CA LEU A 191 -0.04 17.16 -15.19
C LEU A 191 -0.07 16.87 -13.67
N ALA A 192 -1.21 17.09 -13.02
CA ALA A 192 -1.40 16.77 -11.61
C ALA A 192 -1.70 15.27 -11.38
N PHE A 193 -1.99 14.50 -12.44
CA PHE A 193 -2.38 13.10 -12.29
C PHE A 193 -1.32 12.24 -11.56
N PRO A 194 -0.02 12.28 -11.92
CA PRO A 194 0.99 11.52 -11.19
C PRO A 194 1.17 11.98 -9.74
N LEU A 195 0.99 13.28 -9.46
CA LEU A 195 1.08 13.84 -8.10
C LEU A 195 -0.01 13.24 -7.20
N ILE A 196 -1.26 13.23 -7.68
CA ILE A 196 -2.38 12.67 -6.90
C ILE A 196 -2.21 11.16 -6.76
N LEU A 197 -1.77 10.48 -7.82
CA LEU A 197 -1.49 9.05 -7.77
C LEU A 197 -0.41 8.72 -6.72
N PHE A 198 0.64 9.55 -6.61
CA PHE A 198 1.69 9.40 -5.61
C PHE A 198 1.18 9.57 -4.18
N VAL A 199 0.27 10.53 -3.92
CA VAL A 199 -0.34 10.70 -2.59
C VAL A 199 -1.20 9.49 -2.21
N LEU A 200 -2.08 9.04 -3.12
CA LEU A 200 -2.92 7.86 -2.90
C LEU A 200 -2.07 6.60 -2.70
N PHE A 201 -0.99 6.49 -3.47
CA PHE A 201 -0.01 5.44 -3.35
C PHE A 201 0.67 5.42 -1.98
N GLY A 202 1.11 6.57 -1.47
CA GLY A 202 1.72 6.68 -0.15
C GLY A 202 0.79 6.15 0.95
N LEU A 203 -0.48 6.58 0.94
CA LEU A 203 -1.50 6.07 1.87
C LEU A 203 -1.69 4.55 1.75
N ASN A 204 -1.77 4.05 0.51
CA ASN A 204 -1.90 2.62 0.27
C ASN A 204 -0.68 1.82 0.76
N ALA A 205 0.54 2.36 0.65
CA ALA A 205 1.74 1.72 1.15
C ALA A 205 1.69 1.54 2.68
N PHE A 206 1.26 2.58 3.42
CA PHE A 206 1.07 2.47 4.88
C PHE A 206 -0.05 1.49 5.26
N ILE A 207 -1.17 1.48 4.52
CA ILE A 207 -2.23 0.49 4.74
C ILE A 207 -1.71 -0.93 4.50
N SER A 208 -1.02 -1.16 3.38
CA SER A 208 -0.44 -2.47 3.04
C SER A 208 0.59 -2.94 4.05
N TYR A 209 1.45 -2.03 4.55
CA TYR A 209 2.41 -2.36 5.61
C TYR A 209 1.69 -2.83 6.88
N ASN A 210 0.57 -2.19 7.23
CA ASN A 210 -0.22 -2.49 8.42
C ASN A 210 -1.23 -3.63 8.24
N ALA A 211 -1.42 -4.16 7.03
CA ALA A 211 -2.44 -5.17 6.75
C ALA A 211 -2.08 -6.56 7.29
N ASP A 212 -0.83 -6.99 7.11
CA ASP A 212 -0.34 -8.31 7.54
C ASP A 212 1.13 -8.22 7.92
N ALA A 213 1.43 -8.43 9.22
CA ALA A 213 2.80 -8.33 9.73
C ALA A 213 3.75 -9.43 9.21
N LEU A 214 3.24 -10.60 8.80
CA LEU A 214 4.10 -11.69 8.32
C LEU A 214 4.42 -11.60 6.83
N GLU A 215 3.56 -10.94 6.06
CA GLU A 215 3.63 -10.92 4.60
C GLU A 215 3.85 -9.50 4.04
N VAL A 216 4.45 -8.61 4.83
CA VAL A 216 4.76 -7.22 4.46
C VAL A 216 5.44 -7.13 3.09
N LYS A 217 6.47 -7.95 2.87
CA LYS A 217 7.24 -7.96 1.61
C LYS A 217 6.33 -8.27 0.41
N ARG A 218 5.45 -9.27 0.53
CA ARG A 218 4.48 -9.64 -0.51
C ARG A 218 3.50 -8.51 -0.79
N HIS A 219 2.97 -7.88 0.26
CA HIS A 219 2.00 -6.79 0.12
C HIS A 219 2.61 -5.50 -0.43
N LEU A 220 3.89 -5.24 -0.12
CA LEU A 220 4.58 -4.06 -0.61
C LEU A 220 5.21 -4.24 -1.99
N PHE A 221 5.31 -5.46 -2.53
CA PHE A 221 5.79 -5.66 -3.89
C PHE A 221 5.00 -4.83 -4.93
N ILE A 222 3.67 -4.80 -4.80
CA ILE A 222 2.83 -4.00 -5.69
C ILE A 222 3.19 -2.51 -5.64
N THR A 223 3.82 -2.06 -4.55
CA THR A 223 4.17 -0.66 -4.41
C THR A 223 5.29 -0.25 -5.38
N GLN A 224 6.25 -1.15 -5.64
CA GLN A 224 7.29 -0.91 -6.65
C GLN A 224 6.69 -0.75 -8.05
N ILE A 225 5.74 -1.61 -8.42
CA ILE A 225 5.06 -1.54 -9.72
C ILE A 225 4.36 -0.19 -9.90
N VAL A 226 3.69 0.31 -8.85
CA VAL A 226 3.00 1.60 -8.90
C VAL A 226 3.99 2.77 -9.00
N LEU A 227 5.14 2.71 -8.32
CA LEU A 227 6.20 3.71 -8.47
C LEU A 227 6.74 3.77 -9.90
N GLU A 228 7.04 2.62 -10.50
CA GLU A 228 7.49 2.53 -11.89
C GLU A 228 6.47 3.16 -12.84
N PHE A 229 5.19 2.84 -12.65
CA PHE A 229 4.10 3.41 -13.42
C PHE A 229 3.99 4.93 -13.26
N ILE A 230 4.12 5.46 -12.03
CA ILE A 230 4.14 6.90 -11.76
C ILE A 230 5.30 7.57 -12.52
N ASN A 231 6.50 6.98 -12.50
CA ASN A 231 7.68 7.52 -13.18
C ASN A 231 7.49 7.54 -14.71
N ILE A 232 7.05 6.42 -15.29
CA ILE A 232 6.81 6.31 -16.74
C ILE A 232 5.82 7.38 -17.22
N ILE A 233 4.68 7.53 -16.53
CA ILE A 233 3.69 8.55 -16.90
C ILE A 233 4.26 9.96 -16.72
N SER A 234 5.02 10.19 -15.65
CA SER A 234 5.62 11.50 -15.39
C SER A 234 6.55 11.91 -16.53
N ILE A 235 7.42 11.00 -16.99
CA ILE A 235 8.31 11.23 -18.13
C ILE A 235 7.51 11.54 -19.40
N LEU A 236 6.49 10.72 -19.73
CA LEU A 236 5.66 10.91 -20.91
C LEU A 236 4.97 12.29 -20.92
N LEU A 237 4.45 12.72 -19.77
CA LEU A 237 3.81 14.03 -19.63
C LEU A 237 4.81 15.19 -19.75
N ILE A 238 6.00 15.05 -19.17
CA ILE A 238 7.08 16.03 -19.30
C ILE A 238 7.49 16.18 -20.78
N ILE A 239 7.76 15.07 -21.47
CA ILE A 239 8.12 15.05 -22.90
C ILE A 239 7.02 15.70 -23.75
N ASN A 240 5.75 15.35 -23.50
CA ASN A 240 4.62 15.94 -24.22
C ASN A 240 4.58 17.47 -24.08
N VAL A 241 4.81 18.01 -22.88
CA VAL A 241 4.89 19.46 -22.67
C VAL A 241 6.04 20.09 -23.45
N LEU A 242 7.21 19.45 -23.48
CA LEU A 242 8.38 19.94 -24.22
C LEU A 242 8.14 19.95 -25.74
N ILE A 243 7.53 18.91 -26.29
CA ILE A 243 7.19 18.82 -27.73
C ILE A 243 6.19 19.91 -28.10
N ASN A 244 5.10 20.06 -27.34
CA ASN A 244 4.06 21.06 -27.60
C ASN A 244 4.62 22.50 -27.53
N LYS A 245 5.55 22.76 -26.61
CA LYS A 245 6.23 24.07 -26.51
C LYS A 245 7.08 24.34 -27.77
N ARG A 246 7.81 23.34 -28.27
CA ARG A 246 8.63 23.46 -29.48
C ARG A 246 7.77 23.75 -30.71
N GLN A 247 6.64 23.05 -30.87
CA GLN A 247 5.71 23.28 -31.98
C GLN A 247 5.14 24.69 -31.96
N LYS A 248 4.68 25.19 -30.80
CA LYS A 248 4.19 26.57 -30.67
C LYS A 248 5.25 27.61 -31.06
N LYS A 249 6.51 27.43 -30.61
CA LYS A 249 7.62 28.33 -30.96
C LYS A 249 7.88 28.37 -32.47
N LEU A 250 7.82 27.23 -33.15
CA LEU A 250 8.04 27.14 -34.60
C LEU A 250 6.93 27.82 -35.41
N MET A 251 5.69 27.82 -34.91
CA MET A 251 4.58 28.53 -35.56
C MET A 251 4.73 30.05 -35.44
N THR A 252 5.20 30.56 -34.30
CA THR A 252 5.41 32.01 -34.09
C THR A 252 6.53 32.58 -34.98
N ILE A 253 7.52 31.78 -35.39
CA ILE A 253 8.62 32.24 -36.26
C ILE A 253 8.19 32.33 -37.74
N ARG A 254 7.13 31.59 -38.12
CA ARG A 254 6.66 31.52 -39.52
C ARG A 254 5.63 32.59 -39.89
N ASN A 255 5.09 33.29 -38.90
CA ASN A 255 4.14 34.39 -39.07
C ASN A 255 4.86 35.72 -38.87
#